data_AF-A0A425WD11-F1
#
_entry.id   AF-A0A425WD11-F1
#
_cell.length_a   1.000
_cell.length_b   1.000
_cell.length_c   1.000
_cell.angle_alpha   90.00
_cell.angle_beta   90.00
_cell.angle_gamma   90.00
#
_symmetry.space_group_name_H-M   'P 1'
#
loop_
_entity.id
_entity.type
_entity.pdbx_description
1 polymer ?
#
loop_
_entity_poly.entity_id
_entity_poly.type
_entity_poly.pdbx_seq_one_letter_code
_entity_poly.pdbx_strand_id
1 'polypeptide(L)'
;YETAKVPVAHHFGEGLSYTIFEMKDLAVHGMTATLSVTNTGKRTGVVVPQIYITAPKDGLPEPVLALAGFARVELTPKETKQVEIALDPAAFRVWKDGWQELGGTYTVHAGFSAHDLPLACTIEHEGKAVKSLADARLADTWYEKPEGKPALADFEALYGKPVPKETHHVKGTYDETDSLIEMAKTSKVARFMMDQIVGAIEKGYDDPSDPQCRMSIQSSAGCALFGLVNCAGGAMPTWLEQGLLNIANGHAPWHKA
;
A
#
# COMPACT_ATOMS: atom_id res chain seq x y z
N TYR A 1 5.65 -6.21 -2.79
CA TYR A 1 6.12 -6.50 -4.16
C TYR A 1 7.19 -7.58 -4.14
N GLU A 2 8.30 -7.39 -3.43
CA GLU A 2 9.36 -8.41 -3.33
C GLU A 2 8.87 -9.77 -2.81
N THR A 3 8.10 -9.79 -1.70
CA THR A 3 7.58 -11.07 -1.15
C THR A 3 6.68 -11.81 -2.14
N ALA A 4 5.83 -11.08 -2.86
CA ALA A 4 4.86 -11.63 -3.82
C ALA A 4 5.41 -11.73 -5.26
N LYS A 5 6.68 -11.36 -5.48
CA LYS A 5 7.37 -11.33 -6.78
C LYS A 5 6.58 -10.62 -7.89
N VAL A 6 5.92 -9.53 -7.52
CA VAL A 6 5.14 -8.71 -8.46
C VAL A 6 6.06 -7.65 -9.07
N PRO A 7 6.20 -7.58 -10.41
CA PRO A 7 7.05 -6.59 -11.06
C PRO A 7 6.51 -5.18 -10.83
N VAL A 8 7.42 -4.23 -10.66
CA VAL A 8 7.12 -2.80 -10.47
C VAL A 8 7.91 -1.99 -11.49
N ALA A 9 7.43 -0.78 -11.80
CA ALA A 9 8.14 0.12 -12.71
C ALA A 9 9.45 0.64 -12.10
N HIS A 10 9.42 0.94 -10.80
CA HIS A 10 10.57 1.37 -10.00
C HIS A 10 10.49 0.70 -8.63
N HIS A 11 11.58 0.08 -8.21
CA HIS A 11 11.65 -0.57 -6.90
C HIS A 11 11.80 0.47 -5.78
N PHE A 12 11.41 0.08 -4.57
CA PHE A 12 11.59 0.91 -3.40
C PHE A 12 13.07 1.24 -3.19
N GLY A 13 13.37 2.52 -2.96
CA GLY A 13 14.74 3.01 -2.78
C GLY A 13 15.53 3.24 -4.07
N GLU A 14 14.99 2.92 -5.26
CA GLU A 14 15.68 3.20 -6.52
C GLU A 14 15.84 4.69 -6.77
N GLY A 15 17.05 5.06 -7.19
CA GLY A 15 17.38 6.41 -7.61
C GLY A 15 18.63 6.40 -8.47
N LEU A 16 18.55 7.05 -9.63
CA LEU A 16 19.70 7.21 -10.50
C LEU A 16 20.61 8.35 -10.01
N SER A 17 21.87 8.29 -10.40
CA SER A 17 22.87 9.31 -10.10
C SER A 17 23.65 9.70 -11.35
N TYR A 18 24.17 10.93 -11.37
CA TYR A 18 25.11 11.39 -12.40
C TYR A 18 26.55 10.87 -12.20
N THR A 19 26.80 10.11 -11.13
CA THR A 19 28.04 9.39 -10.87
C THR A 19 27.76 7.95 -10.46
N ILE A 20 28.79 7.11 -10.42
CA ILE A 20 28.68 5.68 -10.12
C ILE A 20 29.28 5.43 -8.73
N PHE A 21 28.61 4.58 -7.94
CA PHE A 21 29.06 4.20 -6.61
C PHE A 21 29.21 2.69 -6.50
N GLU A 22 30.20 2.26 -5.74
CA GLU A 22 30.41 0.85 -5.35
C GLU A 22 30.33 0.72 -3.83
N MET A 23 29.83 -0.43 -3.38
CA MET A 23 29.71 -0.79 -1.97
C MET A 23 30.48 -2.08 -1.70
N LYS A 24 31.26 -2.12 -0.62
CA LYS A 24 32.06 -3.30 -0.21
C LYS A 24 32.10 -3.44 1.31
N ASP A 25 32.62 -4.58 1.77
CA ASP A 25 33.02 -4.83 3.15
C ASP A 25 31.90 -4.67 4.19
N LEU A 26 30.71 -5.19 3.88
CA LEU A 26 29.60 -5.22 4.84
C LEU A 26 29.97 -6.09 6.05
N ALA A 27 29.92 -5.50 7.24
CA ALA A 27 30.01 -6.18 8.52
C ALA A 27 28.95 -5.62 9.48
N VAL A 28 28.52 -6.44 10.44
CA VAL A 28 27.54 -6.03 11.45
C VAL A 28 28.10 -6.35 12.84
N HIS A 29 28.08 -5.35 13.72
CA HIS A 29 28.52 -5.47 15.10
C HIS A 29 27.42 -4.96 16.03
N GLY A 30 26.78 -5.87 16.76
CA GLY A 30 25.58 -5.55 17.53
C GLY A 30 24.46 -5.06 16.60
N MET A 31 23.96 -3.85 16.86
CA MET A 31 22.90 -3.20 16.06
C MET A 31 23.46 -2.14 15.10
N THR A 32 24.72 -2.26 14.68
CA THR A 32 25.35 -1.33 13.74
C THR A 32 25.95 -2.08 12.56
N ALA A 33 25.52 -1.73 11.35
CA ALA A 33 26.14 -2.17 10.11
C ALA A 33 27.23 -1.18 9.67
N THR A 34 28.37 -1.70 9.23
CA THR A 34 29.48 -0.93 8.70
C THR A 34 29.79 -1.40 7.28
N LEU A 35 30.06 -0.47 6.37
CA LEU A 35 30.40 -0.78 4.98
C LEU A 35 31.24 0.35 4.34
N SER A 36 31.99 0.01 3.30
CA SER A 36 32.77 0.95 2.51
C SER A 36 31.98 1.38 1.27
N VAL A 37 31.88 2.69 1.04
CA VAL A 37 31.24 3.26 -0.17
C VAL A 37 32.26 4.08 -0.94
N THR A 38 32.44 3.76 -2.21
CA THR A 38 33.38 4.45 -3.11
C THR A 38 32.66 5.10 -4.27
N ASN A 39 32.97 6.37 -4.56
CA ASN A 39 32.54 7.01 -5.81
C ASN A 39 33.53 6.69 -6.93
N THR A 40 33.16 5.78 -7.82
CA THR A 40 34.02 5.34 -8.94
C THR A 40 33.82 6.19 -10.20
N GLY A 41 32.86 7.11 -10.20
CA GLY A 41 32.62 8.01 -11.33
C GLY A 41 33.48 9.27 -11.33
N LYS A 42 33.11 10.22 -12.19
CA LYS A 42 33.91 11.44 -12.49
C LYS A 42 33.33 12.72 -11.86
N ARG A 43 32.22 12.62 -11.15
CA ARG A 43 31.51 13.77 -10.55
C ARG A 43 31.31 13.54 -9.06
N THR A 44 31.36 14.62 -8.28
CA THR A 44 30.87 14.58 -6.89
C THR A 44 29.39 14.22 -6.91
N GLY A 45 28.97 13.38 -5.97
CA GLY A 45 27.58 12.96 -5.86
C GLY A 45 27.23 12.51 -4.46
N VAL A 46 25.93 12.36 -4.25
CA VAL A 46 25.34 11.85 -3.02
C VAL A 46 24.73 10.49 -3.30
N VAL A 47 24.94 9.56 -2.40
CA VAL A 47 24.37 8.21 -2.44
C VAL A 47 23.72 7.87 -1.11
N VAL A 48 22.73 6.99 -1.14
CA VAL A 48 22.01 6.51 0.04
C VAL A 48 22.15 5.00 0.14
N PRO A 49 23.21 4.47 0.80
CA PRO A 49 23.28 3.07 1.18
C PRO A 49 22.09 2.70 2.07
N GLN A 50 21.48 1.56 1.79
CA GLN A 50 20.30 1.03 2.48
C GLN A 50 20.63 -0.35 3.02
N ILE A 51 20.19 -0.61 4.25
CA ILE A 51 20.31 -1.90 4.93
C ILE A 51 18.92 -2.51 5.05
N TYR A 52 18.76 -3.72 4.53
CA TYR A 52 17.56 -4.51 4.65
C TYR A 52 17.84 -5.77 5.46
N ILE A 53 16.82 -6.30 6.12
CA ILE A 53 16.92 -7.58 6.82
C ILE A 53 15.86 -8.55 6.31
N THR A 54 16.26 -9.81 6.23
CA THR A 54 15.37 -10.95 6.03
C THR A 54 15.26 -11.69 7.35
N ALA A 55 14.06 -11.73 7.91
CA ALA A 55 13.78 -12.46 9.15
C ALA A 55 13.84 -13.99 8.93
N PRO A 56 14.07 -14.78 10.00
CA PRO A 56 13.97 -16.23 9.92
C PRO A 56 12.57 -16.67 9.46
N LYS A 57 12.51 -17.53 8.43
CA LYS A 57 11.24 -18.01 7.86
C LYS A 57 10.80 -19.30 8.54
N ASP A 58 9.74 -19.23 9.35
CA ASP A 58 9.07 -20.40 9.95
C ASP A 58 7.57 -20.11 10.24
N GLY A 59 6.80 -19.79 9.19
CA GLY A 59 5.34 -19.63 9.31
C GLY A 59 4.85 -18.29 9.86
N LEU A 60 5.74 -17.29 9.94
CA LEU A 60 5.35 -15.89 10.15
C LEU A 60 5.17 -15.18 8.79
N PRO A 61 4.07 -14.43 8.59
CA PRO A 61 3.79 -13.70 7.36
C PRO A 61 4.59 -12.38 7.28
N GLU A 62 5.90 -12.44 7.51
CA GLU A 62 6.76 -11.26 7.45
C GLU A 62 7.21 -10.94 6.01
N PRO A 63 7.45 -9.66 5.68
CA PRO A 63 8.07 -9.29 4.43
C PRO A 63 9.40 -10.01 4.22
N VAL A 64 9.70 -10.39 2.98
CA VAL A 64 11.00 -11.01 2.67
C VAL A 64 12.17 -10.06 2.92
N LEU A 65 11.94 -8.76 2.79
CA LEU A 65 12.92 -7.70 3.05
C LEU A 65 12.23 -6.58 3.83
N ALA A 66 12.80 -6.21 4.96
CA ALA A 66 12.40 -5.04 5.75
C ALA A 66 13.57 -4.06 5.81
N LEU A 67 13.33 -2.77 5.55
CA LEU A 67 14.35 -1.74 5.67
C LEU A 67 14.70 -1.55 7.16
N ALA A 68 15.96 -1.78 7.53
CA ALA A 68 16.44 -1.65 8.89
C ALA A 68 17.25 -0.35 9.12
N GLY A 69 17.77 0.27 8.07
CA GLY A 69 18.49 1.53 8.21
C GLY A 69 19.00 2.06 6.88
N PHE A 70 19.39 3.34 6.85
CA PHE A 70 20.02 3.97 5.70
C PHE A 70 20.84 5.18 6.14
N ALA A 71 21.79 5.60 5.31
CA ALA A 71 22.57 6.81 5.54
C ALA A 71 22.74 7.61 4.25
N ARG A 72 22.80 8.93 4.33
CA ARG A 72 23.08 9.80 3.19
C ARG A 72 24.56 10.19 3.20
N VAL A 73 25.27 9.89 2.12
CA VAL A 73 26.73 10.08 2.04
C VAL A 73 27.09 10.85 0.78
N GLU A 74 27.85 11.93 0.94
CA GLU A 74 28.43 12.68 -0.17
C GLU A 74 29.89 12.29 -0.38
N LEU A 75 30.27 12.06 -1.64
CA LEU A 75 31.61 11.60 -2.03
C LEU A 75 32.08 12.35 -3.27
N THR A 76 33.29 12.86 -3.22
CA THR A 76 34.04 13.36 -4.38
C THR A 76 34.52 12.19 -5.25
N PRO A 77 34.90 12.43 -6.53
CA PRO A 77 35.41 11.37 -7.40
C PRO A 77 36.60 10.62 -6.78
N LYS A 78 36.54 9.28 -6.80
CA LYS A 78 37.53 8.34 -6.22
C LYS A 78 37.62 8.34 -4.70
N GLU A 79 36.78 9.08 -4.00
CA GLU A 79 36.71 9.03 -2.54
C GLU A 79 36.03 7.75 -2.08
N THR A 80 36.56 7.18 -1.01
CA THR A 80 35.96 6.07 -0.27
C THR A 80 35.68 6.54 1.16
N LYS A 81 34.46 6.30 1.65
CA LYS A 81 34.10 6.50 3.06
C LYS A 81 33.64 5.20 3.68
N GLN A 82 34.05 4.97 4.92
CA GLN A 82 33.41 4.01 5.79
C GLN A 82 32.12 4.63 6.32
N VAL A 83 31.03 3.90 6.22
CA VAL A 83 29.69 4.33 6.61
C VAL A 83 29.19 3.41 7.71
N GLU A 84 28.73 4.00 8.80
CA GLU A 84 28.09 3.30 9.90
C GLU A 84 26.59 3.59 9.88
N ILE A 85 25.78 2.54 9.95
CA ILE A 85 24.33 2.62 9.88
C ILE A 85 23.76 1.84 11.07
N ALA A 86 23.09 2.55 11.97
CA ALA A 86 22.35 1.91 13.06
C ALA A 86 21.13 1.17 12.49
N LEU A 87 20.94 -0.07 12.94
CA LEU A 87 19.78 -0.88 12.62
C LEU A 87 18.65 -0.51 13.58
N ASP A 88 17.48 -0.19 13.03
CA ASP A 88 16.28 0.09 13.81
C ASP A 88 15.81 -1.20 14.53
N PRO A 89 15.75 -1.21 15.87
CA PRO A 89 15.22 -2.36 16.61
C PRO A 89 13.80 -2.74 16.21
N ALA A 90 13.00 -1.81 15.68
CA ALA A 90 11.67 -2.10 15.19
C ALA A 90 11.65 -3.12 14.05
N ALA A 91 12.72 -3.21 13.26
CA ALA A 91 12.83 -4.18 12.17
C ALA A 91 12.89 -5.63 12.69
N PHE A 92 13.29 -5.83 13.95
CA PHE A 92 13.41 -7.15 14.59
C PHE A 92 12.16 -7.52 15.42
N ARG A 93 11.10 -6.72 15.34
CA ARG A 93 9.88 -6.91 16.14
C ARG A 93 8.71 -7.30 15.26
N VAL A 94 7.88 -8.18 15.80
CA VAL A 94 6.59 -8.56 15.20
C VAL A 94 5.45 -8.21 16.14
N TRP A 95 4.27 -7.93 15.58
CA TRP A 95 3.08 -7.64 16.37
C TRP A 95 2.28 -8.93 16.62
N LYS A 96 2.24 -9.38 17.87
CA LYS A 96 1.38 -10.46 18.36
C LYS A 96 0.93 -10.13 19.76
N ASP A 97 -0.30 -9.62 19.88
CA ASP A 97 -0.87 -9.10 21.12
C ASP A 97 0.04 -8.06 21.81
N GLY A 98 0.78 -7.28 21.00
CA GLY A 98 1.84 -6.38 21.41
C GLY A 98 3.13 -6.60 20.61
N TRP A 99 4.09 -5.68 20.74
CA TRP A 99 5.41 -5.82 20.12
C TRP A 99 6.23 -6.91 20.80
N GLN A 100 6.74 -7.85 20.01
CA GLN A 100 7.57 -8.97 20.47
C GLN A 100 8.88 -8.98 19.67
N GLU A 101 10.01 -9.11 20.36
CA GLU A 101 11.32 -9.34 19.71
C GLU A 101 11.33 -10.75 19.09
N LEU A 102 11.61 -10.82 17.79
CA LEU A 102 11.71 -12.07 17.04
C LEU A 102 13.17 -12.53 17.01
N GLY A 103 13.48 -13.64 17.67
CA GLY A 103 14.83 -14.19 17.72
C GLY A 103 15.12 -15.14 16.56
N GLY A 104 16.41 -15.30 16.25
CA GLY A 104 16.92 -16.27 15.28
C GLY A 104 17.97 -15.69 14.33
N THR A 105 18.28 -16.45 13.28
CA THR A 105 19.23 -16.06 12.24
C THR A 105 18.60 -15.12 11.22
N TYR A 106 19.06 -13.87 11.17
CA TYR A 106 18.68 -12.89 10.16
C TYR A 106 19.73 -12.82 9.06
N THR A 107 19.29 -12.58 7.82
CA THR A 107 20.19 -12.16 6.75
C THR A 107 20.12 -10.65 6.62
N VAL A 108 21.25 -9.97 6.79
CA VAL A 108 21.39 -8.53 6.57
C VAL A 108 21.89 -8.33 5.15
N HIS A 109 21.19 -7.50 4.39
CA HIS A 109 21.51 -7.13 3.02
C HIS A 109 21.88 -5.65 2.96
N ALA A 110 22.84 -5.30 2.12
CA ALA A 110 23.17 -3.91 1.84
C ALA A 110 23.18 -3.65 0.33
N GLY A 111 22.64 -2.49 -0.04
CA GLY A 111 22.55 -2.09 -1.43
C GLY A 111 22.01 -0.68 -1.61
N PHE A 112 21.63 -0.36 -2.84
CA PHE A 112 21.12 0.97 -3.19
C PHE A 112 19.61 0.99 -3.42
N SER A 113 18.96 -0.17 -3.50
CA SER A 113 17.50 -0.30 -3.55
C SER A 113 17.09 -1.67 -2.98
N ALA A 114 15.79 -1.87 -2.80
CA ALA A 114 15.25 -3.18 -2.38
C ALA A 114 15.51 -4.31 -3.40
N HIS A 115 15.87 -3.98 -4.65
CA HIS A 115 16.14 -4.94 -5.73
C HIS A 115 17.63 -5.12 -6.03
N ASP A 116 18.46 -4.08 -5.78
CA ASP A 116 19.91 -4.14 -5.95
C ASP A 116 20.62 -4.26 -4.60
N LEU A 117 20.85 -5.50 -4.17
CA LEU A 117 21.42 -5.88 -2.88
C LEU A 117 22.69 -6.73 -3.05
N PRO A 118 23.83 -6.13 -3.46
CA PRO A 118 25.06 -6.85 -3.80
C PRO A 118 25.77 -7.48 -2.59
N LEU A 119 25.52 -7.00 -1.37
CA LEU A 119 26.18 -7.48 -0.16
C LEU A 119 25.18 -8.15 0.77
N ALA A 120 25.61 -9.24 1.41
CA ALA A 120 24.84 -9.89 2.45
C ALA A 120 25.75 -10.54 3.51
N CYS A 121 25.28 -10.56 4.76
CA CYS A 121 25.86 -11.34 5.84
C CYS A 121 24.74 -11.85 6.77
N THR A 122 25.06 -12.78 7.67
CA THR A 122 24.09 -13.34 8.63
C THR A 122 24.43 -12.88 10.04
N ILE A 123 23.40 -12.59 10.84
CA ILE A 123 23.53 -12.25 12.26
C ILE A 123 22.56 -13.11 13.08
N GLU A 124 22.94 -13.40 14.32
CA GLU A 124 22.04 -13.96 15.32
C GLU A 124 21.45 -12.82 16.15
N HIS A 125 20.12 -12.82 16.31
CA HIS A 125 19.42 -11.86 17.16
C HIS A 125 18.68 -12.58 18.28
N GLU A 126 18.80 -12.06 19.50
CA GLU A 126 18.12 -12.61 20.66
C GLU A 126 16.64 -12.21 20.67
N GLY A 127 15.76 -13.16 20.95
CA GLY A 127 14.32 -12.90 21.00
C GLY A 127 13.51 -14.18 21.15
N LYS A 128 12.20 -14.07 20.96
CA LYS A 128 11.30 -15.24 20.99
C LYS A 128 11.45 -16.07 19.73
N ALA A 129 11.40 -17.39 19.89
CA ALA A 129 11.46 -18.31 18.75
C ALA A 129 10.26 -18.11 17.81
N VAL A 130 10.50 -18.15 16.50
CA VAL A 130 9.49 -17.95 15.44
C VAL A 130 8.22 -18.77 15.68
N LYS A 131 8.36 -20.06 16.01
CA LYS A 131 7.23 -20.97 16.26
C LYS A 131 6.29 -20.51 17.39
N SER A 132 6.81 -19.79 18.38
CA SER A 132 5.97 -19.23 19.46
C SER A 132 5.12 -18.05 19.00
N LEU A 133 5.57 -17.38 17.94
CA LEU A 133 4.95 -16.20 17.36
C LEU A 133 4.10 -16.52 16.12
N ALA A 134 4.31 -17.67 15.47
CA ALA A 134 3.47 -18.13 14.36
C ALA A 134 1.96 -18.17 14.73
N ASP A 135 1.11 -17.86 13.74
CA ASP A 135 -0.34 -17.93 13.85
C ASP A 135 -0.86 -19.07 12.98
N ALA A 136 -1.38 -20.11 13.63
CA ALA A 136 -1.89 -21.30 12.94
C ALA A 136 -3.06 -20.99 11.99
N ARG A 137 -3.77 -19.87 12.17
CA ARG A 137 -4.86 -19.44 11.26
C ARG A 137 -4.33 -19.06 9.87
N LEU A 138 -3.07 -18.67 9.78
CA LEU A 138 -2.46 -18.23 8.53
C LEU A 138 -1.77 -19.36 7.77
N ALA A 139 -1.71 -20.56 8.36
CA ALA A 139 -1.19 -21.73 7.69
C ALA A 139 -2.02 -22.04 6.42
N ASP A 140 -1.32 -22.34 5.33
CA ASP A 140 -1.90 -22.62 4.00
C ASP A 140 -2.72 -21.46 3.40
N THR A 141 -2.62 -20.26 3.95
CA THR A 141 -3.24 -19.05 3.37
C THR A 141 -2.29 -18.33 2.42
N TRP A 142 -2.83 -17.38 1.65
CA TRP A 142 -2.02 -16.45 0.85
C TRP A 142 -0.91 -15.76 1.65
N TYR A 143 -1.08 -15.50 2.95
CA TYR A 143 -0.08 -14.79 3.74
C TYR A 143 1.19 -15.61 4.02
N GLU A 144 1.11 -16.94 3.99
CA GLU A 144 2.28 -17.81 4.07
C GLU A 144 3.03 -17.89 2.73
N LYS A 145 2.27 -17.92 1.63
CA LYS A 145 2.78 -18.06 0.26
C LYS A 145 2.10 -17.04 -0.65
N PRO A 146 2.51 -15.75 -0.59
CA PRO A 146 1.81 -14.69 -1.31
C PRO A 146 2.06 -14.81 -2.80
N GLU A 147 1.07 -15.33 -3.52
CA GLU A 147 1.07 -15.44 -4.97
C GLU A 147 -0.28 -14.97 -5.52
N GLY A 148 -0.26 -14.04 -6.48
CA GLY A 148 -1.47 -13.44 -7.02
C GLY A 148 -2.23 -12.57 -6.01
N LYS A 149 -3.56 -12.49 -6.14
CA LYS A 149 -4.42 -11.73 -5.24
C LYS A 149 -4.94 -12.64 -4.11
N PRO A 150 -4.95 -12.18 -2.85
CA PRO A 150 -5.54 -12.95 -1.75
C PRO A 150 -7.05 -13.15 -1.98
N ALA A 151 -7.55 -14.32 -1.61
CA ALA A 151 -8.98 -14.58 -1.60
C ALA A 151 -9.64 -13.95 -0.36
N LEU A 152 -10.97 -13.81 -0.38
CA LEU A 152 -11.73 -13.34 0.78
C LEU A 152 -11.51 -14.25 2.00
N ALA A 153 -11.44 -15.57 1.79
CA ALA A 153 -11.20 -16.54 2.86
C ALA A 153 -9.82 -16.34 3.53
N ASP A 154 -8.79 -15.98 2.77
CA ASP A 154 -7.47 -15.67 3.33
C ASP A 154 -7.54 -14.46 4.26
N PHE A 155 -8.25 -13.40 3.82
CA PHE A 155 -8.46 -12.21 4.63
C PHE A 155 -9.28 -12.51 5.89
N GLU A 156 -10.33 -13.31 5.79
CA GLU A 156 -11.14 -13.73 6.95
C GLU A 156 -10.31 -14.55 7.96
N ALA A 157 -9.37 -15.38 7.48
CA ALA A 157 -8.43 -16.10 8.33
C ALA A 157 -7.51 -15.15 9.11
N LEU A 158 -6.97 -14.12 8.44
CA LEU A 158 -6.18 -13.07 9.09
C LEU A 158 -7.01 -12.25 10.08
N TYR A 159 -8.18 -11.78 9.64
CA TYR A 159 -9.08 -10.96 10.45
C TYR A 159 -9.64 -11.73 11.66
N GLY A 160 -9.71 -13.06 11.56
CA GLY A 160 -10.21 -13.96 12.61
C GLY A 160 -11.74 -13.98 12.72
N LYS A 161 -12.44 -13.32 11.81
CA LYS A 161 -13.91 -13.22 11.74
C LYS A 161 -14.34 -13.16 10.28
N PRO A 162 -15.59 -13.54 9.95
CA PRO A 162 -16.12 -13.28 8.63
C PRO A 162 -16.16 -11.78 8.36
N VAL A 163 -15.94 -11.38 7.11
CA VAL A 163 -16.13 -9.99 6.71
C VAL A 163 -17.60 -9.64 6.86
N PRO A 164 -17.96 -8.56 7.58
CA PRO A 164 -19.34 -8.11 7.64
C PRO A 164 -19.88 -7.93 6.23
N LYS A 165 -21.04 -8.53 5.96
CA LYS A 165 -21.72 -8.28 4.68
C LYS A 165 -22.16 -6.83 4.68
N GLU A 166 -21.83 -6.10 3.61
CA GLU A 166 -22.33 -4.76 3.40
C GLU A 166 -23.86 -4.79 3.37
N THR A 167 -24.48 -4.16 4.36
CA THR A 167 -25.94 -4.06 4.48
C THR A 167 -26.46 -2.71 4.01
N HIS A 168 -25.57 -1.75 3.77
CA HIS A 168 -25.86 -0.46 3.16
C HIS A 168 -25.92 -0.61 1.63
N HIS A 169 -26.40 0.42 0.92
CA HIS A 169 -26.67 0.39 -0.52
C HIS A 169 -27.76 -0.59 -1.00
N VAL A 170 -28.70 -0.95 -0.11
CA VAL A 170 -29.96 -1.59 -0.49
C VAL A 170 -31.12 -0.61 -0.32
N LYS A 171 -32.21 -0.87 -1.05
CA LYS A 171 -33.42 -0.03 -0.98
C LYS A 171 -33.91 0.12 0.46
N GLY A 172 -33.95 1.36 0.95
CA GLY A 172 -34.37 1.72 2.31
C GLY A 172 -33.21 2.00 3.28
N THR A 173 -31.97 1.89 2.82
CA THR A 173 -30.76 2.11 3.65
C THR A 173 -29.91 3.29 3.22
N TYR A 174 -30.25 3.94 2.09
CA TYR A 174 -29.45 5.04 1.56
C TYR A 174 -29.56 6.30 2.43
N ASP A 175 -28.48 7.05 2.57
CA ASP A 175 -28.40 8.40 3.14
C ASP A 175 -27.71 9.39 2.19
N GLU A 176 -27.53 10.64 2.60
CA GLU A 176 -26.94 11.70 1.78
C GLU A 176 -25.46 11.46 1.41
N THR A 177 -24.79 10.54 2.11
CA THR A 177 -23.38 10.19 1.86
C THR A 177 -23.21 9.19 0.72
N ASP A 178 -24.29 8.49 0.34
CA ASP A 178 -24.31 7.59 -0.81
C ASP A 178 -24.15 8.33 -2.14
N SER A 179 -23.45 7.67 -3.06
CA SER A 179 -23.27 8.16 -4.43
C SER A 179 -24.43 7.77 -5.36
N LEU A 180 -24.57 8.49 -6.47
CA LEU A 180 -25.49 8.10 -7.54
C LEU A 180 -25.16 6.72 -8.13
N ILE A 181 -23.87 6.37 -8.19
CA ILE A 181 -23.43 5.04 -8.65
C ILE A 181 -23.96 3.93 -7.73
N GLU A 182 -23.98 4.15 -6.41
CA GLU A 182 -24.49 3.18 -5.44
C GLU A 182 -26.02 3.07 -5.48
N MET A 183 -26.71 4.22 -5.51
CA MET A 183 -28.16 4.26 -5.65
C MET A 183 -28.64 3.66 -6.99
N ALA A 184 -27.87 3.81 -8.06
CA ALA A 184 -28.17 3.25 -9.38
C ALA A 184 -28.26 1.72 -9.39
N LYS A 185 -27.70 1.03 -8.38
CA LYS A 185 -27.82 -0.43 -8.23
C LYS A 185 -29.28 -0.85 -8.01
N THR A 186 -30.07 -0.07 -7.27
CA THR A 186 -31.45 -0.42 -6.89
C THR A 186 -32.52 0.56 -7.41
N SER A 187 -32.14 1.78 -7.79
CA SER A 187 -33.04 2.83 -8.26
C SER A 187 -32.87 3.11 -9.75
N LYS A 188 -33.96 2.94 -10.52
CA LYS A 188 -33.97 3.27 -11.95
C LYS A 188 -33.80 4.77 -12.22
N VAL A 189 -34.28 5.63 -11.30
CA VAL A 189 -34.17 7.08 -11.43
C VAL A 189 -32.73 7.53 -11.19
N ALA A 190 -32.08 7.00 -10.15
CA ALA A 190 -30.66 7.28 -9.90
C ALA A 190 -29.79 6.76 -11.04
N ARG A 191 -30.08 5.58 -11.59
CA ARG A 191 -29.40 5.03 -12.77
C ARG A 191 -29.54 5.94 -13.99
N PHE A 192 -30.75 6.41 -14.27
CA PHE A 192 -30.98 7.36 -15.37
C PHE A 192 -30.15 8.63 -15.21
N MET A 193 -30.10 9.23 -14.01
CA MET A 193 -29.29 10.43 -13.75
C MET A 193 -27.79 10.15 -13.86
N MET A 194 -27.33 9.02 -13.31
CA MET A 194 -25.95 8.56 -13.46
C MET A 194 -25.57 8.43 -14.94
N ASP A 195 -26.40 7.77 -15.76
CA ASP A 195 -26.15 7.58 -17.19
C ASP A 195 -26.07 8.92 -17.95
N GLN A 196 -26.86 9.94 -17.56
CA GLN A 196 -26.75 11.28 -18.15
C GLN A 196 -25.43 11.98 -17.79
N ILE A 197 -25.00 11.87 -16.53
CA ILE A 197 -23.72 12.45 -16.08
C ILE A 197 -22.55 11.76 -16.78
N VAL A 198 -22.53 10.42 -16.77
CA VAL A 198 -21.49 9.61 -17.43
C VAL A 198 -21.45 9.92 -18.91
N GLY A 199 -22.59 9.90 -19.62
CA GLY A 199 -22.64 10.19 -21.04
C GLY A 199 -22.27 11.64 -21.40
N ALA A 200 -22.47 12.60 -20.49
CA ALA A 200 -21.99 13.97 -20.68
C ALA A 200 -20.47 14.08 -20.53
N ILE A 201 -19.88 13.35 -19.57
CA ILE A 201 -18.43 13.30 -19.36
C ILE A 201 -17.76 12.58 -20.53
N GLU A 202 -18.25 11.40 -20.91
CA GLU A 202 -17.66 10.59 -21.99
C GLU A 202 -17.61 11.33 -23.34
N LYS A 203 -18.55 12.24 -23.62
CA LYS A 203 -18.50 13.10 -24.83
C LYS A 203 -17.28 14.04 -24.88
N GLY A 204 -16.65 14.30 -23.73
CA GLY A 204 -15.44 15.12 -23.62
C GLY A 204 -14.14 14.34 -23.81
N TYR A 205 -14.20 13.02 -23.99
CA TYR A 205 -13.03 12.14 -24.12
C TYR A 205 -13.16 11.26 -25.37
N ASP A 206 -12.02 10.99 -26.03
CA ASP A 206 -11.99 10.11 -27.20
C ASP A 206 -12.12 8.62 -26.82
N ASP A 207 -11.70 8.24 -25.60
CA ASP A 207 -11.77 6.88 -25.08
C ASP A 207 -12.37 6.85 -23.65
N PRO A 208 -13.53 6.20 -23.46
CA PRO A 208 -14.13 5.99 -22.13
C PRO A 208 -13.26 5.19 -21.15
N SER A 209 -12.29 4.42 -21.64
CA SER A 209 -11.37 3.63 -20.82
C SER A 209 -10.20 4.46 -20.25
N ASP A 210 -10.03 5.69 -20.77
CA ASP A 210 -8.97 6.61 -20.35
C ASP A 210 -9.00 6.85 -18.83
N PRO A 211 -7.86 6.75 -18.11
CA PRO A 211 -7.83 6.95 -16.67
C PRO A 211 -8.38 8.30 -16.20
N GLN A 212 -8.21 9.37 -16.99
CA GLN A 212 -8.77 10.70 -16.70
C GLN A 212 -10.28 10.70 -16.89
N CYS A 213 -10.82 10.05 -17.92
CA CYS A 213 -12.26 9.89 -18.11
C CYS A 213 -12.89 9.15 -16.91
N ARG A 214 -12.29 8.01 -16.53
CA ARG A 214 -12.73 7.21 -15.37
C ARG A 214 -12.65 8.00 -14.06
N MET A 215 -11.61 8.82 -13.89
CA MET A 215 -11.46 9.69 -12.72
C MET A 215 -12.52 10.80 -12.70
N SER A 216 -12.83 11.41 -13.84
CA SER A 216 -13.91 12.41 -13.97
C SER A 216 -15.28 11.81 -13.65
N ILE A 217 -15.57 10.60 -14.12
CA ILE A 217 -16.80 9.86 -13.80
C ILE A 217 -16.90 9.61 -12.29
N GLN A 218 -15.85 9.07 -11.66
CA GLN A 218 -15.84 8.81 -10.23
C GLN A 218 -15.95 10.08 -9.39
N SER A 219 -15.27 11.15 -9.79
CA SER A 219 -15.33 12.44 -9.08
C SER A 219 -16.71 13.10 -9.20
N SER A 220 -17.48 12.77 -10.24
CA SER A 220 -18.81 13.33 -10.47
C SER A 220 -19.90 12.41 -9.91
N ALA A 221 -20.17 11.28 -10.55
CA ALA A 221 -21.26 10.39 -10.15
C ALA A 221 -20.93 9.50 -8.93
N GLY A 222 -19.65 9.38 -8.59
CA GLY A 222 -19.16 8.62 -7.42
C GLY A 222 -18.95 9.46 -6.17
N CYS A 223 -19.14 10.78 -6.22
CA CYS A 223 -19.17 11.58 -5.00
C CYS A 223 -20.51 11.39 -4.26
N ALA A 224 -20.51 11.69 -2.96
CA ALA A 224 -21.71 11.71 -2.14
C ALA A 224 -22.79 12.63 -2.74
N LEU A 225 -24.06 12.27 -2.58
CA LEU A 225 -25.18 13.01 -3.17
C LEU A 225 -25.17 14.49 -2.72
N PHE A 226 -24.85 14.78 -1.46
CA PHE A 226 -24.72 16.17 -0.98
C PHE A 226 -23.57 16.92 -1.67
N GLY A 227 -22.47 16.22 -1.96
CA GLY A 227 -21.31 16.76 -2.69
C GLY A 227 -21.68 17.13 -4.12
N LEU A 228 -22.49 16.29 -4.77
CA LEU A 228 -23.02 16.53 -6.11
C LEU A 228 -23.88 17.80 -6.15
N VAL A 229 -24.73 18.02 -5.15
CA VAL A 229 -25.56 19.24 -5.01
C VAL A 229 -24.69 20.48 -4.80
N ASN A 230 -23.73 20.41 -3.88
CA ASN A 230 -22.86 21.54 -3.57
C ASN A 230 -21.98 21.95 -4.76
N CYS A 231 -21.51 21.00 -5.56
CA CYS A 231 -20.68 21.24 -6.73
C CYS A 231 -21.47 21.61 -7.99
N ALA A 232 -22.80 21.45 -7.99
CA ALA A 232 -23.64 21.72 -9.16
C ALA A 232 -23.84 23.23 -9.46
N GLY A 233 -23.26 24.14 -8.67
CA GLY A 233 -23.37 25.59 -8.90
C GLY A 233 -24.82 26.09 -8.88
N GLY A 234 -25.70 25.44 -8.12
CA GLY A 234 -27.13 25.74 -8.05
C GLY A 234 -27.99 25.05 -9.12
N ALA A 235 -27.40 24.30 -10.07
CA ALA A 235 -28.14 23.54 -11.07
C ALA A 235 -28.95 22.37 -10.46
N MET A 236 -28.57 21.91 -9.27
CA MET A 236 -29.34 20.96 -8.49
C MET A 236 -29.80 21.57 -7.17
N PRO A 237 -31.11 21.75 -6.98
CA PRO A 237 -31.65 22.24 -5.71
C PRO A 237 -31.73 21.12 -4.67
N THR A 238 -31.64 21.46 -3.39
CA THR A 238 -31.63 20.51 -2.25
C THR A 238 -32.88 19.61 -2.19
N TRP A 239 -34.03 20.09 -2.69
CA TRP A 239 -35.24 19.25 -2.75
C TRP A 239 -35.10 18.09 -3.73
N LEU A 240 -34.27 18.23 -4.78
CA LEU A 240 -34.03 17.19 -5.77
C LEU A 240 -33.20 16.06 -5.16
N GLU A 241 -32.19 16.40 -4.36
CA GLU A 241 -31.42 15.43 -3.56
C GLU A 241 -32.34 14.63 -2.64
N GLN A 242 -33.17 15.29 -1.84
CA GLN A 242 -34.11 14.59 -0.96
C GLN A 242 -35.08 13.70 -1.76
N GLY A 243 -35.53 14.16 -2.93
CA GLY A 243 -36.39 13.39 -3.82
C GLY A 243 -35.71 12.15 -4.37
N LEU A 244 -34.45 12.25 -4.79
CA LEU A 244 -33.65 11.12 -5.28
C LEU A 244 -33.39 10.10 -4.17
N LEU A 245 -33.03 10.59 -2.99
CA LEU A 245 -32.80 9.76 -1.82
C LEU A 245 -34.08 9.01 -1.42
N ASN A 246 -35.21 9.71 -1.36
CA ASN A 246 -36.52 9.12 -1.08
C ASN A 246 -36.88 8.03 -2.09
N ILE A 247 -36.72 8.30 -3.39
CA ILE A 247 -37.01 7.32 -4.44
C ILE A 247 -36.08 6.11 -4.34
N ALA A 248 -34.79 6.33 -4.09
CA ALA A 248 -33.81 5.27 -3.89
C ALA A 248 -34.17 4.39 -2.69
N ASN A 249 -34.74 4.98 -1.65
CA ASN A 249 -35.26 4.28 -0.48
C ASN A 249 -36.67 3.68 -0.66
N GLY A 250 -37.34 3.94 -1.79
CA GLY A 250 -38.67 3.41 -2.08
C GLY A 250 -39.83 4.24 -1.58
N HIS A 251 -39.57 5.45 -1.13
CA HIS A 251 -40.58 6.41 -0.75
C HIS A 251 -40.97 7.32 -1.92
N ALA A 252 -42.09 8.01 -1.78
CA ALA A 252 -42.46 9.06 -2.71
C ALA A 252 -41.44 10.22 -2.61
N PRO A 253 -41.12 10.95 -3.70
CA PRO A 253 -40.07 11.97 -3.68
C PRO A 253 -40.33 13.11 -2.68
N TRP A 254 -41.59 13.40 -2.35
CA TRP A 254 -41.99 14.39 -1.35
C TRP A 254 -42.12 13.82 0.08
N HIS A 255 -41.69 12.58 0.32
CA HIS A 255 -41.73 11.98 1.65
C HIS A 255 -40.86 12.80 2.61
N LYS A 256 -41.43 13.15 3.76
CA LYS A 256 -40.69 13.75 4.88
C LYS A 256 -40.51 12.64 5.90
N ALA A 257 -39.27 12.26 6.14
CA ALA A 257 -38.89 11.34 7.20
C ALA A 257 -39.20 11.95 8.59
#